data_AF-A0A4Y9KSY4-F1
#
_entry.id   AF-A0A4Y9KSY4-F1
#
_cell.length_a   1.000
_cell.length_b   1.000
_cell.length_c   1.000
_cell.angle_alpha   90.00
_cell.angle_beta   90.00
_cell.angle_gamma   90.00
#
_symmetry.space_group_name_H-M   'P 1'
#
loop_
_entity.id
_entity.type
_entity.pdbx_description
1 polymer ?
#
loop_
_entity_poly.entity_id
_entity_poly.type
_entity_poly.pdbx_seq_one_letter_code
_entity_poly.pdbx_strand_id
1 'polypeptide(L)'
;MQVDTIGRPEQLSNVQPGECIFFDSSNGMRFGMLTKDGNQKGFLVFAKSDDGRAPWVITGGLPQNVLVVDKVQIRADWTSAAISAASQIGEITSAAGNFYMRAALRKMETVSINLASGLLDDPPSLGPIFHYARWSAGLVRDGKWLSLVEFPFTKGSV
;
A
#
# COMPACT_ATOMS: atom_id res chain seq x y z
N MET A 1 -16.57 -11.33 -27.84
CA MET A 1 -15.62 -10.31 -27.34
C MET A 1 -15.34 -10.64 -25.89
N GLN A 2 -14.11 -11.00 -25.56
CA GLN A 2 -13.69 -11.24 -24.18
C GLN A 2 -13.05 -9.96 -23.66
N VAL A 3 -13.58 -9.42 -22.56
CA VAL A 3 -13.01 -8.26 -21.87
C VAL A 3 -12.22 -8.80 -20.70
N ASP A 4 -10.90 -8.82 -20.81
CA ASP A 4 -10.02 -9.22 -19.71
C ASP A 4 -9.88 -8.05 -18.73
N THR A 5 -10.41 -8.21 -17.52
CA THR A 5 -10.23 -7.25 -16.43
C THR A 5 -8.98 -7.61 -15.63
N ILE A 6 -8.24 -6.60 -15.16
CA ILE A 6 -7.06 -6.80 -14.31
C ILE A 6 -7.40 -7.28 -12.90
N GLY A 7 -8.69 -7.34 -12.56
CA GLY A 7 -9.19 -7.68 -11.25
C GLY A 7 -10.66 -8.10 -11.28
N ARG A 8 -11.21 -8.37 -10.11
CA ARG A 8 -12.59 -8.84 -9.87
C ARG A 8 -13.39 -7.78 -9.11
N PRO A 9 -14.60 -7.41 -9.56
CA PRO A 9 -15.49 -6.56 -8.78
C PRO A 9 -15.89 -7.28 -7.48
N GLU A 10 -15.86 -6.58 -6.35
CA GLU A 10 -16.16 -7.16 -5.05
C GLU A 10 -16.81 -6.15 -4.11
N GLN A 11 -17.65 -6.65 -3.20
CA GLN A 11 -18.14 -5.86 -2.08
C GLN A 11 -17.08 -5.73 -0.99
N LEU A 12 -16.87 -4.51 -0.49
CA LEU A 12 -15.85 -4.22 0.53
C LEU A 12 -15.97 -5.12 1.77
N SER A 13 -17.17 -5.58 2.13
CA SER A 13 -17.40 -6.54 3.22
C SER A 13 -16.61 -7.84 3.05
N ASN A 14 -16.45 -8.32 1.80
CA ASN A 14 -15.82 -9.60 1.46
C ASN A 14 -14.31 -9.49 1.26
N VAL A 15 -13.79 -8.28 1.04
CA VAL A 15 -12.36 -8.02 0.83
C VAL A 15 -11.60 -8.21 2.16
N GLN A 16 -10.49 -8.94 2.08
CA GLN A 16 -9.60 -9.21 3.20
C GLN A 16 -8.53 -8.12 3.34
N PRO A 17 -8.15 -7.76 4.58
CA PRO A 17 -6.99 -6.89 4.80
C PRO A 17 -5.75 -7.44 4.09
N GLY A 18 -4.97 -6.54 3.47
CA GLY A 18 -3.80 -6.90 2.65
C GLY A 18 -4.13 -7.05 1.16
N GLU A 19 -5.40 -7.22 0.77
CA GLU A 19 -5.75 -7.25 -0.65
C GLU A 19 -5.60 -5.87 -1.29
N CYS A 20 -4.99 -5.85 -2.47
CA CYS A 20 -4.84 -4.65 -3.28
C CYS A 20 -6.09 -4.39 -4.11
N ILE A 21 -6.48 -3.13 -4.20
CA ILE A 21 -7.76 -2.71 -4.78
C ILE A 21 -7.60 -1.46 -5.64
N PHE A 22 -8.41 -1.39 -6.70
CA PHE A 22 -8.81 -0.12 -7.30
C PHE A 22 -10.16 0.32 -6.76
N PHE A 23 -10.32 1.62 -6.53
CA PHE A 23 -11.56 2.20 -6.06
C PHE A 23 -11.72 3.63 -6.56
N ASP A 24 -12.97 4.08 -6.71
CA ASP A 24 -13.27 5.46 -7.10
C ASP A 24 -13.16 6.39 -5.89
N SER A 25 -12.44 7.50 -6.07
CA SER A 25 -12.38 8.62 -5.12
C SER A 25 -12.91 9.89 -5.79
N SER A 26 -13.11 10.97 -5.02
CA SER A 26 -13.56 12.27 -5.57
C SER A 26 -12.62 12.82 -6.66
N ASN A 27 -11.34 12.44 -6.61
CA ASN A 27 -10.30 12.94 -7.51
C ASN A 27 -9.90 11.88 -8.55
N GLY A 28 -10.75 10.89 -8.80
CA GLY A 28 -10.55 9.81 -9.78
C GLY A 28 -10.27 8.45 -9.16
N MET A 29 -9.99 7.48 -10.03
CA MET A 29 -9.68 6.10 -9.64
C MET A 29 -8.33 6.06 -8.92
N ARG A 30 -8.27 5.34 -7.79
CA ARG A 30 -7.08 5.18 -6.95
C ARG A 30 -6.70 3.72 -6.82
N PHE A 31 -5.41 3.48 -6.63
CA PHE A 31 -4.86 2.17 -6.27
C PHE A 31 -4.39 2.18 -4.82
N GLY A 32 -4.68 1.09 -4.11
CA GLY A 32 -4.33 0.96 -2.71
C GLY A 32 -4.46 -0.45 -2.18
N MET A 33 -4.42 -0.58 -0.87
CA MET A 33 -4.57 -1.83 -0.14
C MET A 33 -5.59 -1.66 0.97
N LEU A 34 -6.47 -2.66 1.16
CA LEU A 34 -7.35 -2.68 2.32
C LEU A 34 -6.51 -2.85 3.59
N THR A 35 -6.69 -1.95 4.54
CA THR A 35 -6.09 -2.04 5.87
C THR A 35 -7.15 -2.20 6.95
N LYS A 36 -6.72 -2.69 8.12
CA LYS A 36 -7.58 -2.87 9.28
C LYS A 36 -6.86 -2.58 10.58
N ASP A 37 -7.56 -1.91 11.49
CA ASP A 37 -7.17 -1.67 12.88
C ASP A 37 -8.33 -2.07 13.79
N GLY A 38 -8.15 -3.12 14.59
CA GLY A 38 -9.26 -3.73 15.34
C GLY A 38 -10.42 -4.09 14.40
N ASN A 39 -11.57 -3.43 14.53
CA ASN A 39 -12.73 -3.62 13.64
C ASN A 39 -12.87 -2.52 12.56
N GLN A 40 -12.00 -1.52 12.56
CA GLN A 40 -12.05 -0.41 11.64
C GLN A 40 -11.30 -0.74 10.34
N LYS A 41 -11.95 -0.57 9.20
CA LYS A 41 -11.33 -0.68 7.87
C LYS A 41 -10.79 0.67 7.43
N GLY A 42 -9.73 0.65 6.63
CA GLY A 42 -9.18 1.81 5.94
C GLY A 42 -8.57 1.41 4.60
N PHE A 43 -8.25 2.36 3.74
CA PHE A 43 -7.48 2.12 2.53
C PHE A 43 -6.14 2.81 2.63
N LEU A 44 -5.05 2.04 2.55
CA LEU A 44 -3.72 2.58 2.28
C LEU A 44 -3.65 2.96 0.80
N VAL A 45 -3.60 4.24 0.51
CA VAL A 45 -3.59 4.80 -0.85
C VAL A 45 -2.14 5.01 -1.30
N PHE A 46 -1.77 4.36 -2.40
CA PHE A 46 -0.42 4.46 -2.97
C PHE A 46 -0.30 5.66 -3.92
N ALA A 47 -0.58 6.85 -3.40
CA ALA A 47 -0.45 8.11 -4.13
C ALA A 47 -0.16 9.25 -3.15
N LYS A 48 0.19 10.42 -3.67
CA LYS A 48 0.27 11.66 -2.88
C LYS A 48 -1.14 12.15 -2.52
N SER A 49 -1.36 12.50 -1.26
CA SER A 49 -2.52 13.31 -0.86
C SER A 49 -2.34 14.77 -1.28
N ASP A 50 -3.41 15.56 -1.16
CA ASP A 50 -3.40 16.98 -1.50
C ASP A 50 -2.40 17.81 -0.66
N ASP A 51 -2.06 17.33 0.54
CA ASP A 51 -1.02 17.93 1.41
C ASP A 51 0.40 17.42 1.12
N GLY A 52 0.56 16.62 0.05
CA GLY A 52 1.85 16.12 -0.44
C GLY A 52 2.40 14.89 0.26
N ARG A 53 1.72 14.36 1.30
CA ARG A 53 2.17 13.17 2.04
C ARG A 53 1.76 11.89 1.32
N ALA A 54 2.61 10.88 1.41
CA ALA A 54 2.40 9.67 0.63
C ALA A 54 3.24 8.50 1.18
N PRO A 55 2.68 7.29 1.24
CA PRO A 55 1.27 6.96 1.07
C PRO A 55 0.47 7.40 2.31
N TRP A 56 -0.85 7.38 2.19
CA TRP A 56 -1.76 7.85 3.23
C TRP A 56 -2.97 6.93 3.37
N VAL A 57 -3.63 6.98 4.51
CA VAL A 57 -4.75 6.11 4.87
C VAL A 57 -6.05 6.90 4.90
N ILE A 58 -7.06 6.41 4.20
CA ILE A 58 -8.45 6.88 4.31
C ILE A 58 -9.20 5.92 5.25
N THR A 59 -9.92 6.45 6.24
CA THR A 59 -10.76 5.64 7.15
C THR A 59 -12.25 5.96 7.08
N GLY A 60 -12.65 7.01 6.36
CA GLY A 60 -14.04 7.45 6.22
C GLY A 60 -14.48 7.50 4.76
N GLY A 61 -15.77 7.26 4.51
CA GLY A 61 -16.34 7.33 3.16
C GLY A 61 -15.84 6.24 2.22
N LEU A 62 -15.49 5.06 2.76
CA LEU A 62 -15.00 3.96 1.92
C LEU A 62 -16.11 3.45 0.98
N PRO A 63 -15.83 3.33 -0.34
CA PRO A 63 -16.80 2.82 -1.29
C PRO A 63 -17.17 1.36 -0.98
N GLN A 64 -18.44 1.03 -1.20
CA GLN A 64 -18.95 -0.33 -0.94
C GLN A 64 -18.53 -1.33 -2.01
N ASN A 65 -18.27 -0.87 -3.22
CA ASN A 65 -17.84 -1.69 -4.34
C ASN A 65 -16.43 -1.27 -4.75
N VAL A 66 -15.55 -2.26 -4.91
CA VAL A 66 -14.16 -2.07 -5.30
C VAL A 66 -13.77 -3.10 -6.34
N LEU A 67 -12.65 -2.88 -7.02
CA LEU A 67 -12.05 -3.86 -7.92
C LEU A 67 -10.83 -4.46 -7.23
N VAL A 68 -10.93 -5.69 -6.75
CA VAL A 68 -9.78 -6.41 -6.16
C VAL A 68 -8.85 -6.87 -7.27
N VAL A 69 -7.56 -6.57 -7.12
CA VAL A 69 -6.52 -6.95 -8.08
C VAL A 69 -5.78 -8.17 -7.53
N ASP A 70 -6.04 -9.32 -8.12
CA ASP A 70 -5.43 -10.56 -7.66
C ASP A 70 -3.92 -10.58 -7.97
N LYS A 71 -3.14 -11.20 -7.09
CA LYS A 71 -1.70 -11.49 -7.28
C LYS A 71 -0.79 -10.25 -7.39
N VAL A 72 -1.21 -9.10 -6.88
CA VAL A 72 -0.31 -7.97 -6.70
C VAL A 72 0.82 -8.36 -5.74
N GLN A 73 2.04 -8.02 -6.12
CA GLN A 73 3.22 -8.12 -5.26
C GLN A 73 3.73 -6.71 -4.97
N ILE A 74 4.25 -6.49 -3.76
CA ILE A 74 5.02 -5.29 -3.43
C ILE A 74 6.49 -5.70 -3.34
N ARG A 75 7.34 -5.09 -4.16
CA ARG A 75 8.77 -5.41 -4.26
C ARG A 75 9.59 -4.22 -3.81
N ALA A 76 10.30 -4.39 -2.70
CA ALA A 76 11.34 -3.47 -2.28
C ALA A 76 12.55 -3.56 -3.21
N ASP A 77 13.15 -2.42 -3.52
CA ASP A 77 14.43 -2.36 -4.26
C ASP A 77 15.59 -2.49 -3.26
N TRP A 78 16.26 -3.64 -3.28
CA TRP A 78 17.39 -3.96 -2.41
C TRP A 78 18.55 -2.97 -2.52
N THR A 79 18.72 -2.30 -3.66
CA THR A 79 19.77 -1.29 -3.85
C THR A 79 19.49 0.02 -3.10
N SER A 80 18.26 0.19 -2.59
CA SER A 80 17.85 1.32 -1.76
C SER A 80 17.88 1.01 -0.25
N ALA A 81 18.39 -0.17 0.13
CA ALA A 81 18.44 -0.60 1.52
C ALA A 81 19.39 0.27 2.36
N ALA A 82 18.90 0.76 3.49
CA ALA A 82 19.70 1.46 4.50
C ALA A 82 19.38 0.92 5.90
N ILE A 83 20.41 0.83 6.74
CA ILE A 83 20.23 0.61 8.18
C ILE A 83 20.08 1.99 8.82
N SER A 84 18.91 2.28 9.34
CA SER A 84 18.58 3.54 10.00
C SER A 84 17.72 3.25 11.23
N ALA A 85 17.75 4.14 12.22
CA ALA A 85 16.85 4.07 13.37
C ALA A 85 15.47 4.67 13.08
N ALA A 86 15.31 5.42 11.98
CA ALA A 86 14.08 6.13 11.64
C ALA A 86 13.64 5.85 10.20
N SER A 87 12.46 5.25 10.05
CA SER A 87 11.75 5.11 8.77
C SER A 87 11.02 6.39 8.40
N GLN A 88 11.14 6.81 7.15
CA GLN A 88 10.33 7.88 6.58
C GLN A 88 8.98 7.36 6.08
N ILE A 89 8.00 8.27 5.93
CA ILE A 89 6.71 7.92 5.35
C ILE A 89 6.93 7.39 3.92
N GLY A 90 6.34 6.24 3.63
CA GLY A 90 6.40 5.56 2.35
C GLY A 90 7.57 4.62 2.16
N GLU A 91 8.57 4.62 3.04
CA GLU A 91 9.59 3.58 3.01
C GLU A 91 9.01 2.24 3.47
N ILE A 92 9.53 1.15 2.90
CA ILE A 92 9.28 -0.19 3.41
C ILE A 92 10.33 -0.49 4.48
N THR A 93 9.89 -0.96 5.64
CA THR A 93 10.73 -1.44 6.72
C THR A 93 10.69 -2.96 6.76
N SER A 94 11.84 -3.62 6.69
CA SER A 94 11.97 -5.06 6.97
C SER A 94 12.49 -5.25 8.40
N ALA A 95 11.73 -5.99 9.21
CA ALA A 95 12.06 -6.28 10.59
C ALA A 95 11.48 -7.65 10.98
N ALA A 96 12.30 -8.49 11.64
CA ALA A 96 11.93 -9.83 12.11
C ALA A 96 11.18 -10.71 11.07
N GLY A 97 11.61 -10.67 9.81
CA GLY A 97 11.01 -11.45 8.73
C GLY A 97 9.70 -10.88 8.15
N ASN A 98 9.23 -9.74 8.66
CA ASN A 98 8.05 -9.03 8.16
C ASN A 98 8.44 -7.77 7.39
N PHE A 99 7.47 -7.23 6.64
CA PHE A 99 7.59 -5.98 5.91
C PHE A 99 6.47 -5.04 6.32
N TYR A 100 6.85 -3.80 6.64
CA TYR A 100 5.96 -2.76 7.12
C TYR A 100 6.07 -1.53 6.24
N MET A 101 5.02 -0.75 6.14
CA MET A 101 5.04 0.56 5.47
C MET A 101 4.51 1.62 6.40
N ARG A 102 5.24 2.73 6.49
CA ARG A 102 4.79 3.90 7.25
C ARG A 102 3.91 4.77 6.37
N ALA A 103 2.72 5.10 6.84
CA ALA A 103 1.74 5.90 6.09
C ALA A 103 1.17 7.05 6.93
N ALA A 104 0.71 8.10 6.26
CA ALA A 104 0.00 9.20 6.93
C ALA A 104 -1.47 8.83 7.19
N LEU A 105 -1.97 8.93 8.42
CA LEU A 105 -3.39 8.68 8.75
C LEU A 105 -4.20 9.99 8.85
N ARG A 106 -3.58 11.04 9.39
CA ARG A 106 -4.13 12.40 9.56
C ARG A 106 -3.02 13.43 9.50
N LYS A 107 -3.30 14.74 9.54
CA LYS A 107 -2.33 15.83 9.32
C LYS A 107 -0.99 15.67 10.07
N MET A 108 -1.01 15.17 11.30
CA MET A 108 0.18 14.98 12.14
C MET A 108 0.42 13.51 12.55
N GLU A 109 -0.40 12.58 12.07
CA GLU A 109 -0.42 11.20 12.56
C GLU A 109 0.10 10.25 11.49
N THR A 110 1.02 9.36 11.89
CA THR A 110 1.56 8.29 11.04
C THR A 110 1.29 6.94 11.67
N VAL A 111 1.04 5.94 10.85
CA VAL A 111 0.85 4.55 11.28
C VAL A 111 1.79 3.62 10.53
N SER A 112 2.08 2.48 11.15
CA SER A 112 2.80 1.36 10.55
C SER A 112 1.79 0.31 10.09
N ILE A 113 1.95 -0.21 8.88
CA ILE A 113 1.05 -1.23 8.31
C ILE A 113 1.89 -2.42 7.91
N ASN A 114 1.58 -3.61 8.43
CA ASN A 114 2.17 -4.85 7.97
C ASN A 114 1.65 -5.16 6.55
N LEU A 115 2.55 -5.21 5.58
CA LEU A 115 2.20 -5.35 4.17
C LEU A 115 1.68 -6.74 3.79
N ALA A 116 1.96 -7.77 4.60
CA ALA A 116 1.47 -9.12 4.37
C ALA A 116 0.04 -9.32 4.87
N SER A 117 -0.31 -8.69 6.00
CA SER A 117 -1.63 -8.85 6.63
C SER A 117 -2.58 -7.67 6.40
N GLY A 118 -2.07 -6.52 5.97
CA GLY A 118 -2.81 -5.26 5.90
C GLY A 118 -3.22 -4.71 7.27
N LEU A 119 -2.72 -5.28 8.36
CA LEU A 119 -3.05 -4.80 9.70
C LEU A 119 -2.17 -3.62 10.09
N LEU A 120 -2.74 -2.67 10.84
CA LEU A 120 -1.92 -1.69 11.55
C LEU A 120 -1.17 -2.43 12.66
N ASP A 121 0.15 -2.39 12.56
CA ASP A 121 1.06 -3.15 13.42
C ASP A 121 2.42 -2.46 13.39
N ASP A 122 3.03 -2.30 14.57
CA ASP A 122 4.34 -1.65 14.68
C ASP A 122 5.46 -2.68 14.49
N PRO A 123 6.53 -2.31 13.75
CA PRO A 123 7.69 -3.17 13.63
C PRO A 123 8.32 -3.40 15.01
N PRO A 124 8.92 -4.57 15.26
CA PRO A 124 9.67 -4.82 16.48
C PRO A 124 10.73 -3.74 16.72
N SER A 125 10.85 -3.27 17.98
CA SER A 125 11.78 -2.21 18.37
C SER A 125 13.24 -2.66 18.52
N LEU A 126 13.48 -3.97 18.44
CA LEU A 126 14.79 -4.59 18.62
C LEU A 126 15.10 -5.55 17.47
N GLY A 127 16.38 -5.59 17.07
CA GLY A 127 16.89 -6.46 16.00
C GLY A 127 17.37 -5.68 14.77
N PRO A 128 17.87 -6.39 13.74
CA PRO A 128 18.26 -5.75 12.49
C PRO A 128 17.02 -5.21 11.76
N ILE A 129 17.05 -3.91 11.48
CA ILE A 129 16.01 -3.19 10.76
C ILE A 129 16.62 -2.61 9.49
N PHE A 130 15.97 -2.89 8.35
CA PHE A 130 16.33 -2.33 7.05
C PHE A 130 15.18 -1.49 6.51
N HIS A 131 15.51 -0.32 5.97
CA HIS A 131 14.54 0.53 5.28
C HIS A 131 14.86 0.58 3.79
N TYR A 132 13.83 0.52 2.95
CA TYR A 132 13.94 0.61 1.50
C TYR A 132 13.25 1.88 1.02
N ALA A 133 14.05 2.82 0.50
CA ALA A 133 13.56 4.10 -0.01
C ALA A 133 12.89 4.00 -1.39
N ARG A 134 12.97 2.83 -2.04
CA ARG A 134 12.32 2.55 -3.33
C ARG A 134 11.60 1.21 -3.31
N TRP A 135 10.44 1.17 -3.93
CA TRP A 135 9.65 -0.05 -4.12
C TRP A 135 8.66 0.13 -5.26
N SER A 136 8.10 -0.98 -5.74
CA SER A 136 6.99 -0.97 -6.70
C SER A 136 5.93 -1.99 -6.30
N ALA A 137 4.67 -1.70 -6.59
CA ALA A 137 3.59 -2.68 -6.52
C ALA A 137 3.10 -2.99 -7.93
N GLY A 138 2.92 -4.27 -8.23
CA GLY A 138 2.68 -4.71 -9.60
C GLY A 138 2.37 -6.18 -9.72
N LEU A 139 2.24 -6.63 -10.96
CA LEU A 139 1.84 -7.99 -11.32
C LEU A 139 2.94 -8.66 -12.14
N VAL A 140 3.00 -9.98 -12.10
CA VAL A 140 3.79 -10.76 -13.07
C VAL A 140 2.83 -11.26 -14.15
N ARG A 141 2.98 -10.75 -15.37
CA ARG A 141 2.21 -11.17 -16.55
C ARG A 141 3.17 -11.63 -17.63
N ASP A 142 2.97 -12.85 -18.12
CA ASP A 142 3.83 -13.46 -19.16
C ASP A 142 5.33 -13.43 -18.80
N GLY A 143 5.64 -13.67 -17.51
CA GLY A 143 7.01 -13.65 -16.98
C GLY A 143 7.62 -12.25 -16.83
N LYS A 144 6.89 -11.18 -17.15
CA LYS A 144 7.35 -9.80 -17.04
C LYS A 144 6.69 -9.08 -15.87
N TRP A 145 7.46 -8.20 -15.23
CA TRP A 145 6.95 -7.30 -14.22
C TRP A 145 6.16 -6.16 -14.88
N LEU A 146 4.88 -6.05 -14.53
CA LEU A 146 4.03 -4.92 -14.87
C LEU A 146 3.80 -4.09 -13.62
N SER A 147 4.51 -2.97 -13.53
CA SER A 147 4.39 -2.02 -12.43
C SER A 147 3.04 -1.30 -12.49
N LEU A 148 2.28 -1.33 -11.40
CA LEU A 148 1.05 -0.54 -11.24
C LEU A 148 1.36 0.80 -10.57
N VAL A 149 2.32 0.80 -9.65
CA VAL A 149 2.77 1.98 -8.93
C VAL A 149 4.22 1.83 -8.50
N GLU A 150 4.93 2.95 -8.47
CA GLU A 150 6.34 3.03 -8.07
C GLU A 150 6.52 4.13 -7.02
N PHE A 151 7.37 3.86 -6.04
CA PHE A 151 7.77 4.79 -5.01
C PHE A 151 9.27 5.06 -5.09
N PRO A 152 9.72 6.32 -4.95
CA PRO A 152 8.92 7.52 -4.64
C PRO A 152 8.01 7.96 -5.80
N PHE A 153 6.81 8.43 -5.47
CA PHE A 153 5.82 8.85 -6.46
C PHE A 153 6.34 10.07 -7.24
N THR A 154 6.53 9.91 -8.55
CA THR A 154 6.90 11.01 -9.45
C THR A 154 5.72 11.99 -9.58
N LYS A 155 5.99 13.24 -9.99
CA LYS A 155 4.88 14.18 -10.27
C LYS A 155 4.07 13.63 -11.45
N GLY A 156 2.79 13.34 -11.23
CA GLY A 156 1.85 12.90 -12.27
C GLY A 156 1.51 11.40 -12.29
N SER A 157 1.98 10.61 -11.31
CA SER A 157 1.57 9.21 -11.16
C SER A 157 0.19 9.10 -10.48
N VAL A 158 -0.81 8.81 -11.33
CA VAL A 158 -2.23 8.42 -11.13
C VAL A 158 -2.89 8.77 -9.79
#